data_AF-A0ABD5DE03-F1
#
_entry.id   AF-A0ABD5DE03-F1
#
_cell.length_a   1.000
_cell.length_b   1.000
_cell.length_c   1.000
_cell.angle_alpha   90.00
_cell.angle_beta   90.00
_cell.angle_gamma   90.00
#
_symmetry.space_group_name_H-M   'P 1'
#
loop_
_entity.id
_entity.type
_entity.pdbx_description
1 polymer ?
#
loop_
_entity_poly.entity_id
_entity_poly.type
_entity_poly.pdbx_seq_one_letter_code
_entity_poly.pdbx_strand_id
1 'polypeptide(L)'
;KRQEQEVKILLDAAHRAVLRAFEVPERDRYQIVHENKAHHMVIEDTGLGLTRTRDLVVVRVYTSPRSEAQKQRFFAILQEELAEHCGLSGDDLM
;
A
#
# COMPACT_ATOMS: atom_id res chain seq x y z
N LYS A 1 12.77 3.10 10.91
CA LYS A 1 11.61 4.00 11.06
C LYS A 1 11.70 4.97 9.89
N ARG A 2 10.60 5.16 9.15
CA ARG A 2 10.59 6.05 8.00
C ARG A 2 10.63 7.51 8.44
N GLN A 3 11.20 8.37 7.62
CA GLN A 3 11.13 9.81 7.84
C GLN A 3 9.70 10.31 7.54
N GLU A 4 9.30 11.42 8.14
CA GLU A 4 7.95 11.98 7.95
C GLU A 4 7.63 12.24 6.47
N GLN A 5 8.63 12.71 5.71
CA GLN A 5 8.48 12.94 4.28
C GLN A 5 8.25 11.63 3.50
N GLU A 6 8.94 10.55 3.86
CA GLU A 6 8.74 9.23 3.23
C GLU A 6 7.34 8.69 3.53
N VAL A 7 6.86 8.86 4.77
CA VAL A 7 5.49 8.49 5.16
C VAL A 7 4.46 9.30 4.36
N LYS A 8 4.69 10.61 4.18
CA LYS A 8 3.81 11.45 3.38
C LYS A 8 3.76 10.98 1.92
N ILE A 9 4.90 10.67 1.31
CA ILE A 9 4.97 10.18 -0.08
C ILE A 9 4.23 8.85 -0.21
N LEU A 10 4.39 7.93 0.74
CA LEU A 10 3.67 6.65 0.78
C LEU A 10 2.16 6.85 0.83
N LEU A 11 1.68 7.76 1.70
CA LEU A 11 0.27 8.09 1.80
C LEU A 11 -0.27 8.75 0.52
N ASP A 12 0.50 9.64 -0.10
CA ASP A 12 0.16 10.31 -1.35
C ASP A 12 0.06 9.31 -2.51
N ALA A 13 1.01 8.37 -2.62
CA ALA A 13 1.01 7.30 -3.62
C ALA A 13 -0.19 6.35 -3.46
N ALA A 14 -0.46 5.88 -2.24
CA ALA A 14 -1.63 5.04 -1.97
C ALA A 14 -2.96 5.75 -2.29
N HIS A 15 -3.04 7.07 -2.06
CA HIS A 15 -4.23 7.84 -2.39
C HIS A 15 -4.41 8.01 -3.91
N ARG A 16 -3.34 8.26 -4.67
CA ARG A 16 -3.42 8.28 -6.14
C ARG A 16 -3.92 6.96 -6.71
N ALA A 17 -3.51 5.83 -6.13
CA ALA A 17 -4.03 4.52 -6.51
C ALA A 17 -5.54 4.39 -6.25
N VAL A 18 -6.03 4.89 -5.12
CA VAL A 18 -7.48 4.95 -4.83
C VAL A 18 -8.23 5.78 -5.87
N LEU A 19 -7.74 6.99 -6.18
CA LEU A 19 -8.39 7.87 -7.16
C LEU A 19 -8.44 7.23 -8.56
N ARG A 20 -7.32 6.67 -9.02
CA ARG A 20 -7.21 6.04 -10.34
C ARG A 20 -8.04 4.75 -10.46
N ALA A 21 -8.17 3.97 -9.39
CA ALA A 21 -8.85 2.68 -9.43
C ALA A 21 -10.35 2.76 -9.12
N PHE A 22 -10.75 3.67 -8.23
CA PHE A 22 -12.12 3.74 -7.72
C PHE A 22 -12.89 4.98 -8.16
N GLU A 23 -12.24 5.93 -8.85
CA GLU A 23 -12.86 7.13 -9.43
C GLU A 23 -13.68 7.94 -8.39
N VAL A 24 -13.13 8.04 -7.18
CA VAL A 24 -13.73 8.79 -6.07
C VAL A 24 -13.29 10.26 -6.09
N PRO A 25 -14.02 11.17 -5.40
CA PRO A 25 -13.59 12.56 -5.27
C PRO A 25 -12.18 12.68 -4.68
N GLU A 26 -11.42 13.68 -5.11
CA GLU A 26 -10.03 13.90 -4.67
C GLU A 26 -9.88 13.95 -3.14
N ARG A 27 -10.89 14.50 -2.45
CA ARG A 27 -10.91 14.68 -0.99
C ARG A 27 -11.49 13.51 -0.22
N ASP A 28 -11.87 12.42 -0.89
CA ASP A 28 -12.24 11.14 -0.25
C ASP A 28 -10.98 10.44 0.28
N ARG A 29 -10.31 11.09 1.24
CA ARG A 29 -8.97 10.74 1.72
C ARG A 29 -8.97 10.57 3.24
N TYR A 30 -9.01 9.32 3.67
CA TYR A 30 -8.96 8.92 5.07
C TYR A 30 -7.86 7.87 5.26
N GLN A 31 -6.76 8.25 5.92
CA GLN A 31 -5.58 7.39 6.04
C GLN A 31 -4.96 7.52 7.43
N ILE A 32 -4.49 6.41 7.99
CA ILE A 32 -3.76 6.36 9.25
C ILE A 32 -2.54 5.48 9.04
N VAL A 33 -1.39 5.90 9.57
CA VAL A 33 -0.15 5.13 9.54
C VAL A 33 0.20 4.68 10.96
N HIS A 34 0.53 3.41 11.09
CA HIS A 34 1.08 2.84 12.32
C HIS A 34 2.42 2.19 12.01
N GLU A 35 3.49 2.66 12.65
CA GLU A 35 4.82 2.08 12.53
C GLU A 35 5.07 1.11 13.69
N ASN A 36 5.47 -0.11 13.36
CA ASN A 36 5.71 -1.17 14.33
C ASN A 36 7.21 -1.43 14.51
N LYS A 37 7.59 -1.98 15.67
CA LYS A 37 8.89 -2.62 15.84
C LYS A 37 8.93 -3.90 15.00
N ALA A 38 10.11 -4.27 14.49
CA ALA A 38 10.26 -5.44 13.62
C ALA A 38 9.68 -6.74 14.22
N HIS A 39 9.81 -6.95 15.53
CA HIS A 39 9.29 -8.15 16.21
C HIS A 39 7.78 -8.13 16.50
N HIS A 40 7.06 -7.04 16.16
CA HIS A 40 5.59 -6.99 16.25
C HIS A 40 4.90 -7.40 14.94
N MET A 41 5.66 -7.59 13.85
CA MET A 41 5.13 -7.92 12.53
C MET A 41 5.77 -9.22 12.05
N VAL A 42 4.95 -10.28 11.93
CA VAL A 42 5.35 -11.57 11.34
C VAL A 42 4.52 -11.77 10.09
N ILE A 43 5.12 -11.49 8.94
CA ILE A 43 4.45 -11.51 7.63
C ILE A 43 5.36 -12.28 6.69
N GLU A 44 4.97 -13.50 6.38
CA GLU A 44 5.71 -14.41 5.50
C GLU A 44 5.12 -14.35 4.08
N ASP A 45 5.27 -15.41 3.29
CA ASP A 45 4.95 -15.42 1.87
C ASP A 45 3.81 -16.38 1.49
N THR A 46 3.27 -17.14 2.45
CA THR A 46 2.26 -18.19 2.20
C THR A 46 2.77 -19.27 1.22
N GLY A 47 4.10 -19.49 1.15
CA GLY A 47 4.73 -20.46 0.25
C GLY A 47 4.83 -19.99 -1.21
N LEU A 48 4.72 -18.68 -1.46
CA LEU A 48 4.79 -18.10 -2.81
C LEU A 48 6.23 -17.79 -3.28
N GLY A 49 7.23 -17.97 -2.42
CA GLY A 49 8.64 -17.69 -2.74
C GLY A 49 9.02 -16.21 -2.66
N LEU A 50 8.27 -15.39 -1.92
CA LEU A 50 8.54 -13.95 -1.78
C LEU A 50 9.59 -13.72 -0.68
N THR A 51 10.55 -12.84 -0.94
CA THR A 51 11.55 -12.45 0.06
C THR A 51 11.22 -11.09 0.63
N ARG A 52 10.58 -11.07 1.81
CA ARG A 52 10.23 -9.83 2.52
C ARG A 52 11.47 -9.18 3.16
N THR A 53 11.54 -7.86 3.11
CA THR A 53 12.54 -7.05 3.80
C THR A 53 11.93 -6.33 5.00
N ARG A 54 12.72 -5.45 5.63
CA ARG A 54 12.24 -4.57 6.71
C ARG A 54 11.42 -3.38 6.20
N ASP A 55 11.37 -3.20 4.89
CA ASP A 55 10.60 -2.12 4.26
C ASP A 55 9.16 -2.55 3.93
N LEU A 56 8.73 -3.74 4.34
CA LEU A 56 7.36 -4.23 4.22
C LEU A 56 6.29 -3.18 4.61
N VAL A 57 5.26 -3.07 3.79
CA VAL A 57 4.07 -2.24 4.00
C VAL A 57 2.83 -3.11 3.89
N VAL A 58 1.97 -3.04 4.92
CA VAL A 58 0.64 -3.67 4.90
C VAL A 58 -0.41 -2.58 4.68
N VAL A 59 -1.21 -2.71 3.62
CA VAL A 59 -2.27 -1.77 3.28
C VAL A 59 -3.62 -2.40 3.57
N ARG A 60 -4.24 -2.00 4.69
CA ARG A 60 -5.61 -2.38 5.01
C ARG A 60 -6.59 -1.33 4.48
N VAL A 61 -7.47 -1.75 3.59
CA VAL A 61 -8.51 -0.88 3.00
C VAL A 61 -9.89 -1.23 3.55
N TYR A 62 -10.56 -0.24 4.13
CA TYR A 62 -11.99 -0.30 4.40
C TYR A 62 -12.71 0.54 3.34
N THR A 63 -13.62 -0.08 2.59
CA THR A 63 -14.29 0.59 1.46
C THR A 63 -15.70 0.07 1.29
N SER A 64 -16.57 0.88 0.66
CA SER A 64 -17.86 0.42 0.15
C SER A 64 -17.66 -0.69 -0.88
N PRO A 65 -18.71 -1.48 -1.23
CA PRO A 65 -18.56 -2.56 -2.20
C PRO A 65 -17.92 -2.08 -3.51
N ARG A 66 -16.82 -2.74 -3.90
CA ARG A 66 -16.12 -2.54 -5.18
C ARG A 66 -16.18 -3.83 -6.00
N SER A 67 -16.25 -3.69 -7.32
CA SER A 67 -16.17 -4.85 -8.22
C SER A 67 -14.80 -5.54 -8.11
N GLU A 68 -14.72 -6.81 -8.48
CA GLU A 68 -13.45 -7.53 -8.51
C GLU A 68 -12.43 -6.86 -9.45
N ALA A 69 -12.88 -6.43 -10.63
CA ALA A 69 -12.04 -5.70 -11.58
C ALA A 69 -11.48 -4.39 -11.01
N GLN A 70 -12.28 -3.65 -10.22
CA GLN A 70 -11.80 -2.45 -9.52
C GLN A 70 -10.74 -2.80 -8.46
N LYS A 71 -10.93 -3.89 -7.71
CA LYS A 71 -9.95 -4.33 -6.70
C LYS A 71 -8.63 -4.78 -7.33
N GLN A 72 -8.69 -5.59 -8.40
CA GLN A 72 -7.50 -6.01 -9.13
C GLN A 72 -6.75 -4.81 -9.72
N ARG A 73 -7.49 -3.86 -10.32
CA ARG A 73 -6.93 -2.60 -10.80
C ARG A 73 -6.27 -1.79 -9.68
N PHE A 74 -6.91 -1.71 -8.52
CA PHE A 74 -6.33 -1.05 -7.35
C PHE A 74 -5.02 -1.69 -6.91
N PHE A 75 -4.94 -3.02 -6.81
CA PHE A 75 -3.70 -3.71 -6.42
C PHE A 75 -2.55 -3.43 -7.39
N ALA A 76 -2.81 -3.49 -8.70
CA ALA A 76 -1.81 -3.20 -9.72
C ALA A 76 -1.31 -1.75 -9.66
N ILE A 77 -2.24 -0.78 -9.58
CA ILE A 77 -1.87 0.64 -9.53
C ILE A 77 -1.18 1.00 -8.21
N LEU A 78 -1.60 0.41 -7.09
CA LEU A 78 -0.96 0.63 -5.80
C LEU A 78 0.50 0.18 -5.82
N GLN A 79 0.78 -1.00 -6.39
CA GLN A 79 2.14 -1.49 -6.54
C GLN A 79 2.96 -0.57 -7.46
N GLU A 80 2.39 -0.14 -8.59
CA GLU A 80 3.03 0.79 -9.54
C GLU A 80 3.44 2.10 -8.84
N GLU A 81 2.48 2.76 -8.17
CA GLU A 81 2.68 4.04 -7.48
C GLU A 81 3.71 3.95 -6.34
N LEU A 82 3.69 2.86 -5.58
CA LEU A 82 4.63 2.65 -4.48
C LEU A 82 6.03 2.29 -4.99
N ALA A 83 6.14 1.53 -6.07
CA ALA A 83 7.43 1.24 -6.69
C ALA A 83 8.05 2.51 -7.26
N GLU A 84 7.29 3.31 -8.02
CA GLU A 84 7.79 4.53 -8.67
C GLU A 84 8.21 5.60 -7.66
N HIS A 85 7.35 5.87 -6.66
CA HIS A 85 7.55 7.03 -5.79
C HIS A 85 8.20 6.70 -4.44
N CYS A 86 8.15 5.44 -4.00
CA CYS A 86 8.71 5.02 -2.72
C CYS A 86 9.85 4.00 -2.88
N GLY A 87 10.11 3.49 -4.08
CA GLY A 87 11.07 2.40 -4.30
C GLY A 87 10.66 1.09 -3.64
N LEU A 88 9.37 0.92 -3.32
CA LEU A 88 8.88 -0.27 -2.62
C LEU A 88 8.82 -1.46 -3.58
N SER A 89 9.49 -2.56 -3.22
CA SER A 89 9.39 -3.81 -3.96
C SER A 89 7.96 -4.38 -3.91
N GLY A 90 7.53 -5.05 -4.98
CA GLY A 90 6.26 -5.79 -4.98
C GLY A 90 6.25 -6.90 -3.92
N ASP A 91 7.41 -7.50 -3.64
CA ASP A 91 7.57 -8.49 -2.56
C ASP A 91 7.29 -7.88 -1.19
N ASP A 92 7.43 -6.56 -1.01
CA ASP A 92 7.23 -5.86 0.26
C ASP A 92 5.86 -5.18 0.39
N LEU A 93 4.94 -5.45 -0.52
CA LEU A 93 3.55 -5.00 -0.41
C LEU A 93 2.63 -6.14 0.02
N MET A 94 1.72 -5.87 0.97
CA MET A 94 0.67 -6.78 1.40
C MET A 94 -0.67 -6.06 1.54
#